data_AF-A0A4R1U7J1-F1
#
_entry.id   AF-A0A4R1U7J1-F1
#
_cell.length_a   1.000
_cell.length_b   1.000
_cell.length_c   1.000
_cell.angle_alpha   90.00
_cell.angle_beta   90.00
_cell.angle_gamma   90.00
#
_symmetry.space_group_name_H-M   'P 1'
#
loop_
_entity.id
_entity.type
_entity.pdbx_description
1 polymer ?
#
loop_
_entity_poly.entity_id
_entity_poly.type
_entity_poly.pdbx_seq_one_letter_code
_entity_poly.pdbx_strand_id
1 'polypeptide(L)'
;MTEPVGYYQVKLDVKHGGFAGAPTLHLDLGVNAPTGQISGSAQITQALPPPYGTTVIPHVTGGILHTGFGHDTLLVHVTGQYVVSVPPPGIGSYLAHFSAALAVAKDWNGKGSFEYSGHVITDCTVKNVSAG
;
A
#
# COMPACT_ATOMS: atom_id res chain seq x y z
N MET A 1 3.46 10.14 25.46
CA MET A 1 3.93 9.93 24.08
C MET A 1 3.24 10.98 23.22
N THR A 2 4.02 11.90 22.66
CA THR A 2 3.50 13.05 21.90
C THR A 2 2.93 12.55 20.58
N GLU A 3 1.68 12.91 20.27
CA GLU A 3 1.12 12.67 18.94
C GLU A 3 1.96 13.44 17.90
N PRO A 4 2.30 12.84 16.75
CA PRO A 4 3.07 13.52 15.73
C PRO A 4 2.29 14.75 15.26
N VAL A 5 2.86 15.93 15.47
CA VAL A 5 2.29 17.20 15.03
C VAL A 5 2.89 17.53 13.66
N GLY A 6 2.06 17.54 12.62
CA GLY A 6 2.48 17.93 11.27
C GLY A 6 2.52 16.80 10.26
N TYR A 7 3.41 16.93 9.26
CA TYR A 7 3.56 15.97 8.17
C TYR A 7 4.74 15.03 8.45
N TYR A 8 4.53 13.72 8.31
CA TYR A 8 5.58 12.72 8.50
C TYR A 8 5.51 11.65 7.43
N GLN A 9 6.63 10.98 7.19
CA GLN A 9 6.74 9.88 6.23
C GLN A 9 6.67 8.53 6.94
N VAL A 10 5.98 7.57 6.33
CA VAL A 10 5.89 6.18 6.74
C VAL A 10 6.12 5.28 5.54
N LYS A 11 6.98 4.28 5.71
CA LYS A 11 7.23 3.21 4.75
C LYS A 11 6.68 1.91 5.29
N LEU A 12 5.89 1.20 4.48
CA LEU A 12 5.25 -0.04 4.88
C LEU A 12 5.54 -1.17 3.90
N ASP A 13 5.77 -2.35 4.45
CA ASP A 13 5.71 -3.60 3.72
C ASP A 13 4.40 -4.33 4.04
N VAL A 14 3.65 -4.68 3.01
CA VAL A 14 2.40 -5.42 3.10
C VAL A 14 2.58 -6.76 2.39
N LYS A 15 2.69 -7.84 3.18
CA LYS A 15 3.13 -9.17 2.72
C LYS A 15 2.14 -10.25 3.12
N HIS A 16 1.77 -11.11 2.18
CA HIS A 16 1.03 -12.34 2.49
C HIS A 16 2.00 -13.43 2.99
N GLY A 17 1.67 -14.13 4.07
CA GLY A 17 2.57 -15.07 4.74
C GLY A 17 2.57 -16.51 4.23
N GLY A 18 1.59 -16.87 3.37
CA GLY A 18 1.26 -18.27 3.08
C GLY A 18 2.01 -18.96 1.94
N PHE A 19 2.67 -18.24 1.02
CA PHE A 19 3.30 -18.87 -0.16
C PHE A 19 4.48 -18.06 -0.74
N ALA A 20 5.52 -18.78 -1.15
CA ALA A 20 6.69 -18.21 -1.82
C ALA A 20 6.31 -17.64 -3.20
N GLY A 21 6.82 -16.46 -3.53
CA GLY A 21 6.49 -15.75 -4.77
C GLY A 21 5.20 -14.94 -4.72
N ALA A 22 4.55 -14.84 -3.56
CA ALA A 22 3.43 -13.92 -3.34
C ALA A 22 3.85 -12.47 -3.65
N PRO A 23 2.95 -11.65 -4.20
CA PRO A 23 3.21 -10.23 -4.37
C PRO A 23 3.42 -9.55 -3.01
N THR A 24 4.44 -8.69 -2.95
CA THR A 24 4.71 -7.80 -1.84
C THR A 24 4.38 -6.38 -2.27
N LEU A 25 3.54 -5.70 -1.48
CA LEU A 25 3.27 -4.29 -1.66
C LEU A 25 4.20 -3.48 -0.74
N HIS A 26 4.93 -2.56 -1.33
CA HIS A 26 5.73 -1.53 -0.66
C HIS A 26 5.01 -0.21 -0.78
N LEU A 27 4.84 0.49 0.33
CA LEU A 27 4.21 1.80 0.38
C LEU A 27 5.21 2.82 0.90
N ASP A 28 5.25 3.98 0.26
CA ASP A 28 5.97 5.16 0.74
C ASP A 28 4.94 6.30 0.85
N LEU A 29 4.51 6.57 2.09
CA LEU A 29 3.37 7.41 2.40
C LEU A 29 3.80 8.62 3.20
N GLY A 30 3.42 9.79 2.73
CA GLY A 30 3.36 11.01 3.52
C GLY A 30 2.00 11.16 4.18
N VAL A 31 2.02 11.40 5.48
CA VAL A 31 0.83 11.49 6.34
C VAL A 31 0.74 12.89 6.89
N ASN A 32 -0.37 13.57 6.60
CA ASN A 32 -0.73 14.83 7.24
C ASN A 32 -1.52 14.51 8.52
N ALA A 33 -0.85 14.51 9.68
CA ALA A 33 -1.47 14.07 10.94
C ALA A 33 -2.72 14.88 11.33
N PRO A 34 -2.74 16.23 11.21
CA PRO A 34 -3.94 17.03 11.50
C PRO A 34 -5.18 16.68 10.69
N THR A 35 -5.03 16.28 9.42
CA THR A 35 -6.16 16.02 8.51
C THR A 35 -6.39 14.54 8.24
N GLY A 36 -5.47 13.67 8.63
CA GLY A 36 -5.45 12.25 8.29
C GLY A 36 -5.25 11.97 6.80
N GLN A 37 -4.93 12.99 5.98
CA GLN A 37 -4.72 12.83 4.54
C GLN A 37 -3.40 12.13 4.24
N ILE A 38 -3.42 11.25 3.25
CA ILE A 38 -2.24 10.50 2.79
C ILE A 38 -1.97 10.80 1.33
N SER A 39 -0.71 11.01 1.00
CA SER A 39 -0.19 11.06 -0.35
C SER A 39 1.13 10.29 -0.45
N GLY A 40 1.45 9.71 -1.59
CA GLY A 40 2.70 8.95 -1.70
C GLY A 40 2.82 8.14 -2.97
N SER A 41 3.55 7.04 -2.88
CA SER A 41 3.70 6.06 -3.96
C SER A 41 3.56 4.63 -3.44
N ALA A 42 3.29 3.72 -4.37
CA ALA A 42 3.25 2.29 -4.09
C ALA A 42 4.08 1.53 -5.13
N GLN A 43 4.68 0.43 -4.71
CA GLN A 43 5.40 -0.48 -5.59
C GLN A 43 5.03 -1.91 -5.22
N ILE A 44 4.68 -2.72 -6.21
CA ILE A 44 4.39 -4.13 -6.03
C ILE A 44 5.54 -4.92 -6.64
N THR A 45 6.10 -5.85 -5.87
CA THR A 45 7.14 -6.78 -6.33
C THR A 45 6.63 -8.21 -6.25
N GLN A 46 6.98 -9.02 -7.24
CA GLN A 46 6.62 -10.44 -7.30
C GLN A 46 7.77 -11.22 -7.93
N ALA A 47 7.92 -12.50 -7.56
CA ALA A 47 8.94 -13.39 -8.11
C ALA A 47 8.57 -13.88 -9.52
N LEU A 48 8.42 -12.94 -10.46
CA LEU A 48 8.19 -13.21 -11.89
C LEU A 48 9.41 -12.77 -12.71
N PRO A 49 9.72 -13.45 -13.82
CA PRO A 49 10.79 -13.02 -14.72
C PRO A 49 10.57 -11.59 -15.21
N PRO A 50 11.65 -10.79 -15.39
CA PRO A 50 11.56 -9.48 -16.03
C PRO A 50 10.84 -9.56 -17.38
N PRO A 51 10.01 -8.57 -17.75
CA PRO A 51 9.74 -7.31 -17.05
C PRO A 51 8.61 -7.37 -15.99
N TYR A 52 8.01 -8.53 -15.72
CA TYR A 52 6.72 -8.62 -14.99
C TYR A 52 6.82 -8.66 -13.46
N GLY A 53 8.04 -8.60 -12.92
CA GLY A 53 8.28 -8.72 -11.47
C GLY A 53 8.04 -7.44 -10.66
N THR A 54 7.88 -6.28 -11.32
CA THR A 54 7.72 -4.99 -10.63
C THR A 54 6.63 -4.15 -11.27
N THR A 55 5.71 -3.65 -10.45
CA THR A 55 4.69 -2.66 -10.83
C THR A 55 4.85 -1.42 -9.97
N VAL A 56 4.96 -0.24 -10.60
CA VAL A 56 5.10 1.04 -9.89
C VAL A 56 3.83 1.86 -10.04
N ILE A 57 3.30 2.34 -8.92
CA ILE A 57 2.16 3.24 -8.83
C ILE A 57 2.71 4.57 -8.28
N PRO A 58 3.05 5.53 -9.17
CA PRO A 58 3.85 6.69 -8.80
C PRO A 58 3.11 7.68 -7.89
N HIS A 59 1.78 7.69 -7.96
CA HIS A 59 0.95 8.57 -7.16
C HIS A 59 -0.21 7.80 -6.55
N VAL A 60 -0.26 7.78 -5.22
CA VAL A 60 -1.38 7.27 -4.46
C VAL A 60 -1.87 8.32 -3.46
N THR A 61 -3.17 8.32 -3.22
CA THR A 61 -3.83 9.20 -2.25
C THR A 61 -4.80 8.42 -1.39
N GLY A 62 -5.09 8.93 -0.21
CA GLY A 62 -5.95 8.24 0.72
C GLY A 62 -6.16 8.98 2.01
N GLY A 63 -6.59 8.26 3.03
CA GLY A 63 -6.81 8.83 4.34
C GLY A 63 -6.91 7.81 5.46
N ILE A 64 -6.83 8.34 6.68
CA ILE A 64 -6.88 7.59 7.93
C ILE A 64 -8.23 7.83 8.59
N LEU A 65 -8.90 6.75 8.97
CA LEU A 65 -10.10 6.76 9.79
C LEU A 65 -9.78 6.08 11.13
N HIS A 66 -10.21 6.71 12.23
CA HIS A 66 -10.03 6.15 13.56
C HIS A 66 -11.25 5.32 13.92
N THR A 67 -11.03 4.09 14.38
CA THR A 67 -12.13 3.24 14.87
C THR A 67 -12.77 3.80 16.13
N GLY A 68 -12.03 4.51 16.99
CA GLY A 68 -12.56 5.12 18.21
C GLY A 68 -13.00 4.13 19.30
N PHE A 69 -12.76 2.83 19.13
CA PHE A 69 -13.15 1.78 20.06
C PHE A 69 -11.93 1.01 20.57
N GLY A 70 -11.80 0.85 21.90
CA GLY A 70 -10.76 0.03 22.51
C GLY A 70 -9.34 0.53 22.22
N HIS A 71 -8.45 -0.36 21.76
CA HIS A 71 -7.15 0.04 21.22
C HIS A 71 -7.36 0.75 19.87
N ASP A 72 -7.04 2.05 19.84
CA ASP A 72 -7.19 2.91 18.66
C ASP A 72 -6.47 2.30 17.45
N THR A 73 -7.28 1.70 16.57
CA THR A 73 -6.84 1.11 15.31
C THR A 73 -7.09 2.11 14.21
N LEU A 74 -6.04 2.40 13.45
CA LEU A 74 -6.03 3.27 12.28
C LEU A 74 -6.48 2.44 11.07
N LEU A 75 -7.61 2.81 10.49
CA LEU A 75 -8.07 2.28 9.21
C LEU A 75 -7.52 3.17 8.10
N VAL A 76 -6.56 2.66 7.36
CA VAL A 76 -5.87 3.35 6.29
C VAL A 76 -6.42 2.86 4.96
N HIS A 77 -6.94 3.76 4.14
CA HIS A 77 -7.28 3.45 2.75
C HIS A 77 -6.36 4.26 1.84
N VAL A 78 -5.87 3.62 0.77
CA VAL A 78 -5.01 4.24 -0.22
C VAL A 78 -5.44 3.76 -1.60
N THR A 79 -5.50 4.67 -2.57
CA THR A 79 -5.90 4.38 -3.95
C THR A 79 -4.95 5.08 -4.92
N GLY A 80 -4.83 4.53 -6.12
CA GLY A 80 -4.02 5.13 -7.17
C GLY A 80 -4.30 4.49 -8.52
N GLN A 81 -3.57 4.95 -9.53
CA GLN A 81 -3.67 4.46 -10.89
C GLN A 81 -2.28 4.28 -11.48
N TYR A 82 -2.13 3.29 -12.34
CA TYR A 82 -0.86 2.99 -13.00
C TYR A 82 -1.09 2.48 -14.43
N VAL A 83 -0.10 2.68 -15.29
CA VAL A 83 -0.17 2.28 -16.69
C VAL A 83 0.28 0.82 -16.81
N VAL A 84 -0.55 0.00 -17.44
CA VAL A 84 -0.20 -1.38 -17.82
C VAL A 84 -0.05 -1.43 -19.33
N SER A 85 1.12 -1.84 -19.79
CA SER A 85 1.37 -2.09 -21.22
C SER A 85 1.01 -3.52 -21.57
N VAL A 86 0.26 -3.68 -22.66
CA VAL A 86 -0.11 -4.99 -23.18
C VAL A 86 1.15 -5.67 -23.74
N PRO A 87 1.45 -6.93 -23.36
CA PRO A 87 2.58 -7.65 -23.92
C PRO A 87 2.47 -7.79 -25.45
N PRO A 88 3.59 -7.73 -26.19
CA PRO A 88 3.61 -8.11 -27.60
C PRO A 88 2.99 -9.50 -27.81
N PRO A 89 2.21 -9.75 -28.88
CA PRO A 89 1.97 -8.90 -30.06
C PRO A 89 0.85 -7.86 -29.90
N GLY A 90 0.24 -7.74 -28.70
CA GLY A 90 -0.79 -6.74 -28.46
C GLY A 90 -0.22 -5.32 -28.52
N ILE A 91 -0.99 -4.38 -29.09
CA ILE A 91 -0.65 -2.95 -29.11
C ILE A 91 -1.60 -2.23 -28.16
N GLY A 92 -1.03 -1.53 -27.19
CA GLY A 92 -1.79 -0.63 -26.33
C GLY A 92 -1.28 -0.60 -24.90
N SER A 93 -1.77 0.40 -24.18
CA SER A 93 -1.64 0.51 -22.73
C SER A 93 -2.99 0.94 -22.17
N TYR A 94 -3.29 0.49 -20.96
CA TYR A 94 -4.49 0.90 -20.25
C TYR A 94 -4.14 1.36 -18.84
N LEU A 95 -5.03 2.15 -18.24
CA LEU A 95 -4.89 2.63 -16.88
C LEU A 95 -5.57 1.62 -15.93
N ALA A 96 -4.77 0.98 -15.08
CA ALA A 96 -5.24 0.07 -14.06
C ALA A 96 -5.42 0.82 -12.73
N HIS A 97 -6.38 0.36 -11.94
CA HIS A 97 -6.63 0.88 -10.60
C HIS A 97 -5.86 0.07 -9.56
N PHE A 98 -5.42 0.77 -8.52
CA PHE A 98 -4.80 0.21 -7.33
C PHE A 98 -5.60 0.65 -6.11
N SER A 99 -5.82 -0.27 -5.17
CA SER A 99 -6.34 0.06 -3.85
C SER A 99 -5.67 -0.76 -2.76
N ALA A 100 -5.56 -0.19 -1.56
CA ALA A 100 -5.11 -0.88 -0.37
C ALA A 100 -5.95 -0.44 0.83
N ALA A 101 -6.27 -1.40 1.69
CA ALA A 101 -7.00 -1.19 2.93
C ALA A 101 -6.20 -1.86 4.07
N LEU A 102 -5.78 -1.06 5.05
CA LEU A 102 -4.95 -1.51 6.17
C LEU A 102 -5.64 -1.18 7.48
N ALA A 103 -5.55 -2.09 8.45
CA ALA A 103 -5.90 -1.88 9.83
C ALA A 103 -4.61 -2.00 10.66
N VAL A 104 -4.10 -0.86 11.14
CA VAL A 104 -2.80 -0.78 11.82
C VAL A 104 -2.93 -0.10 13.18
N ALA A 105 -2.04 -0.48 14.10
CA ALA A 105 -1.87 0.24 15.36
C ALA A 105 -1.03 1.51 15.16
N LYS A 106 -0.83 2.30 16.22
CA LYS A 106 -0.06 3.56 16.19
C LYS A 106 1.40 3.41 15.74
N ASP A 107 1.96 2.21 15.85
CA ASP A 107 3.31 1.86 15.38
C ASP A 107 3.34 1.49 13.88
N TRP A 108 2.19 1.55 13.20
CA TRP A 108 1.97 1.18 11.81
C TRP A 108 2.17 -0.32 11.49
N ASN A 109 2.07 -1.17 12.50
CA ASN A 109 2.01 -2.62 12.33
C ASN A 109 0.57 -3.11 12.38
N GLY A 110 0.24 -4.15 11.60
CA GLY A 110 -1.11 -4.68 11.59
C GLY A 110 -1.41 -5.63 10.45
N LYS A 111 -2.63 -5.54 9.92
CA LYS A 111 -3.15 -6.40 8.85
C LYS A 111 -3.75 -5.57 7.74
N GLY A 112 -3.85 -6.15 6.54
CA GLY A 112 -4.47 -5.45 5.43
C GLY A 112 -4.68 -6.32 4.20
N SER A 113 -5.14 -5.66 3.17
CA SER A 113 -5.34 -6.21 1.84
C SER A 113 -5.03 -5.16 0.79
N PHE A 114 -4.68 -5.61 -0.41
CA PHE A 114 -4.51 -4.72 -1.55
C PHE A 114 -5.01 -5.38 -2.83
N GLU A 115 -5.41 -4.55 -3.78
CA GLU A 115 -5.91 -4.94 -5.08
C GLU A 115 -5.10 -4.25 -6.17
N TYR A 116 -4.68 -5.03 -7.17
CA TYR A 116 -4.04 -4.54 -8.37
C TYR A 116 -4.36 -5.48 -9.53
N SER A 117 -4.56 -4.94 -10.73
CA SER A 117 -4.85 -5.73 -11.94
C SER A 117 -6.03 -6.72 -11.77
N GLY A 118 -7.01 -6.41 -10.93
CA GLY A 118 -8.15 -7.28 -10.61
C GLY A 118 -7.83 -8.44 -9.67
N HIS A 119 -6.62 -8.51 -9.12
CA HIS A 119 -6.22 -9.49 -8.11
C HIS A 119 -6.31 -8.87 -6.72
N VAL A 120 -7.13 -9.46 -5.85
CA VAL A 120 -7.24 -9.08 -4.45
C VAL A 120 -6.35 -9.99 -3.61
N ILE A 121 -5.42 -9.40 -2.87
CA ILE A 121 -4.52 -10.10 -1.96
C ILE A 121 -4.94 -9.78 -0.53
N THR A 122 -5.44 -10.78 0.18
CA THR A 122 -5.99 -10.66 1.54
C THR A 122 -5.07 -11.27 2.60
N ASP A 123 -5.39 -11.05 3.88
CA ASP A 123 -4.61 -11.54 5.03
C ASP A 123 -3.11 -11.20 4.96
N CYS A 124 -2.82 -9.98 4.50
CA CYS A 124 -1.45 -9.47 4.49
C CYS A 124 -1.07 -8.97 5.87
N THR A 125 0.17 -9.23 6.26
CA THR A 125 0.80 -8.59 7.42
C THR A 125 1.39 -7.26 6.98
N VAL A 126 1.07 -6.21 7.71
CA VAL A 126 1.60 -4.85 7.50
C VAL A 126 2.72 -4.62 8.52
N LYS A 127 3.89 -4.20 8.02
CA LYS A 127 5.04 -3.87 8.85
C LYS A 127 5.57 -2.49 8.53
N ASN A 128 5.83 -1.71 9.57
CA ASN A 128 6.54 -0.45 9.45
C ASN A 128 8.04 -0.68 9.23
N VAL A 129 8.57 -0.14 8.13
CA VAL A 129 9.98 -0.24 7.73
C VAL A 129 10.62 1.15 7.57
N SER A 130 10.00 2.19 8.13
CA SER A 130 10.46 3.59 8.02
C SER A 130 11.83 3.85 8.68
N ALA A 131 12.23 2.99 9.61
CA ALA A 131 13.48 3.11 10.38
C ALA A 131 14.62 2.22 9.84
N GLY A 132 14.46 1.65 8.64
CA GLY A 132 15.48 0.87 7.93
C GLY A 132 16.37 1.73 7.05
#